data_AF-A0A2G9NEE4-F1
#
_entry.id   AF-A0A2G9NEE4-F1
#
_cell.length_a   1.000
_cell.length_b   1.000
_cell.length_c   1.000
_cell.angle_alpha   90.00
_cell.angle_beta   90.00
_cell.angle_gamma   90.00
#
_symmetry.space_group_name_H-M   'P 1'
#
loop_
_entity.id
_entity.type
_entity.pdbx_description
1 polymer ?
#
loop_
_entity_poly.entity_id
_entity_poly.type
_entity_poly.pdbx_seq_one_letter_code
_entity_poly.pdbx_strand_id
1 'polypeptide(L)'
;MITEKAYDRAIEVLEKCKTPNGFFAAYPGYQGVWSRDSVITSLGASLIEERFKDTFKESLKTLGKNQSLKGQIPNAVLFGSDNGKVDYKSIDSTLWFIIGHYLFKSRYNDSSLLKTYEKNIRSGMTWLSYQDSGEDHLLEQQPTSDWQDAFPHRYGHTINTQALWYKTLTLVGNKKEAERVKEICNKDKEDGLWNGKYYYSFRWKNHNKYKEFSDWFDTLGNLLAILFDLADKKRAESILDYIKKEKIDSPYPIKAMHPPIDKKSKYWYDYFEDCEARSPHHYLNGGIWTFIGGFYVCALVKLNRFKEAEIQLQNLAEANLQNNGNFAEWLHGQTGKIGKTQDIESYQAWNAGTYILAYESLKKKKSLI
;
A
#
# COMPACT_ATOMS: atom_id res chain seq x y z
N MET A 1 19.96 2.89 -19.82
CA MET A 1 20.31 3.19 -18.40
C MET A 1 19.78 2.09 -17.49
N ILE A 2 20.26 1.93 -16.26
CA ILE A 2 19.75 0.88 -15.34
C ILE A 2 18.23 1.01 -15.08
N THR A 3 17.73 2.24 -15.06
CA THR A 3 16.31 2.54 -14.84
C THR A 3 15.41 2.06 -15.97
N GLU A 4 15.88 2.16 -17.23
CA GLU A 4 15.19 1.61 -18.41
C GLU A 4 15.23 0.07 -18.39
N LYS A 5 16.37 -0.54 -18.04
CA LYS A 5 16.49 -2.00 -17.91
C LYS A 5 15.50 -2.54 -16.87
N ALA A 6 15.38 -1.87 -15.72
CA ALA A 6 14.40 -2.25 -14.71
C ALA A 6 12.96 -2.02 -15.18
N TYR A 7 12.71 -1.02 -16.04
CA TYR A 7 11.38 -0.77 -16.59
C TYR A 7 10.94 -1.90 -17.53
N ASP A 8 11.81 -2.30 -18.45
CA ASP A 8 11.55 -3.43 -19.36
C ASP A 8 11.36 -4.72 -18.55
N ARG A 9 12.20 -4.93 -17.55
CA ARG A 9 12.11 -6.10 -16.66
C ARG A 9 10.81 -6.12 -15.84
N ALA A 10 10.34 -4.96 -15.37
CA ALA A 10 9.06 -4.85 -14.66
C ALA A 10 7.90 -5.30 -15.56
N ILE A 11 7.91 -4.92 -16.84
CA ILE A 11 6.88 -5.37 -17.80
C ILE A 11 6.93 -6.90 -17.96
N GLU A 12 8.11 -7.51 -18.05
CA GLU A 12 8.26 -8.97 -18.09
C GLU A 12 7.72 -9.65 -16.82
N VAL A 13 7.94 -9.07 -15.64
CA VAL A 13 7.38 -9.55 -14.37
C VAL A 13 5.85 -9.53 -14.41
N LEU A 14 5.25 -8.43 -14.89
CA LEU A 14 3.80 -8.33 -15.02
C LEU A 14 3.23 -9.38 -15.98
N GLU A 15 3.93 -9.69 -17.08
CA GLU A 15 3.51 -10.75 -18.01
C GLU A 15 3.54 -12.15 -17.35
N LYS A 16 4.50 -12.40 -16.45
CA LYS A 16 4.55 -13.65 -15.68
C LYS A 16 3.42 -13.77 -14.65
N CYS A 17 2.99 -12.64 -14.07
CA CYS A 17 1.95 -12.60 -13.04
C CYS A 17 0.54 -12.47 -13.62
N LYS A 18 0.42 -12.27 -14.94
CA LYS A 18 -0.85 -12.16 -15.65
C LYS A 18 -1.55 -13.51 -15.78
N THR A 19 -2.82 -13.57 -15.38
CA THR A 19 -3.66 -14.77 -15.52
C THR A 19 -5.05 -14.44 -16.05
N PRO A 20 -5.83 -15.45 -16.49
CA PRO A 20 -7.24 -15.25 -16.86
C PRO A 20 -8.14 -14.77 -15.70
N ASN A 21 -7.71 -14.93 -14.43
CA ASN A 21 -8.47 -14.52 -13.26
C ASN A 21 -8.07 -13.12 -12.74
N GLY A 22 -7.01 -12.54 -13.28
CA GLY A 22 -6.42 -11.28 -12.82
C GLY A 22 -4.91 -11.36 -12.64
N PHE A 23 -4.34 -10.36 -11.98
CA PHE A 23 -2.95 -10.39 -11.54
C PHE A 23 -2.83 -11.26 -10.29
N PHE A 24 -1.93 -12.26 -10.36
CA PHE A 24 -1.44 -12.91 -9.15
C PHE A 24 -0.44 -11.99 -8.44
N ALA A 25 -0.36 -12.11 -7.11
CA ALA A 25 0.60 -11.33 -6.31
C ALA A 25 2.05 -11.65 -6.71
N ALA A 26 2.33 -12.93 -6.97
CA ALA A 26 3.61 -13.37 -7.51
C ALA A 26 3.47 -14.58 -8.43
N TYR A 27 4.57 -14.93 -9.11
CA TYR A 27 4.69 -16.18 -9.87
C TYR A 27 6.16 -16.64 -9.92
N PRO A 28 6.51 -17.93 -9.77
CA PRO A 28 5.67 -18.96 -9.14
C PRO A 28 5.36 -18.59 -7.67
N GLY A 29 4.53 -19.38 -6.99
CA GLY A 29 4.03 -19.04 -5.65
C GLY A 29 2.89 -18.02 -5.67
N TYR A 30 2.24 -17.80 -4.52
CA TYR A 30 1.13 -16.85 -4.33
C TYR A 30 0.10 -16.82 -5.46
N GLN A 31 -0.42 -17.99 -5.84
CA GLN A 31 -1.41 -18.17 -6.90
C GLN A 31 -2.78 -17.66 -6.47
N GLY A 32 -2.90 -16.35 -6.23
CA GLY A 32 -4.10 -15.71 -5.71
C GLY A 32 -4.24 -14.30 -6.23
N VAL A 33 -5.49 -13.88 -6.45
CA VAL A 33 -5.80 -12.47 -6.67
C VAL A 33 -6.00 -11.84 -5.30
N TRP A 34 -4.94 -11.21 -4.81
CA TRP A 34 -4.96 -10.42 -3.58
C TRP A 34 -5.45 -9.01 -3.90
N SER A 35 -6.39 -8.49 -3.12
CA SER A 35 -7.03 -7.20 -3.39
C SER A 35 -6.02 -6.05 -3.45
N ARG A 36 -5.12 -5.97 -2.46
CA ARG A 36 -4.11 -4.91 -2.40
C ARG A 36 -3.09 -5.08 -3.53
N ASP A 37 -2.52 -6.27 -3.70
CA ASP A 37 -1.45 -6.54 -4.66
C ASP A 37 -1.92 -6.31 -6.09
N SER A 38 -3.07 -6.86 -6.48
CA SER A 38 -3.58 -6.77 -7.85
C SER A 38 -3.94 -5.32 -8.23
N VAL A 39 -4.51 -4.54 -7.29
CA VAL A 39 -4.83 -3.13 -7.55
C VAL A 39 -3.57 -2.27 -7.56
N ILE A 40 -2.64 -2.45 -6.61
CA ILE A 40 -1.37 -1.72 -6.56
C ILE A 40 -0.54 -2.00 -7.83
N THR A 41 -0.45 -3.26 -8.24
CA THR A 41 0.16 -3.68 -9.51
C THR A 41 -0.44 -2.90 -10.69
N SER A 42 -1.77 -2.78 -10.70
CA SER A 42 -2.52 -2.14 -11.78
C SER A 42 -2.31 -0.62 -11.88
N LEU A 43 -1.79 0.04 -10.83
CA LEU A 43 -1.47 1.47 -10.86
C LEU A 43 -0.46 1.81 -11.98
N GLY A 44 0.59 1.00 -12.12
CA GLY A 44 1.57 1.13 -13.19
C GLY A 44 1.23 0.29 -14.42
N ALA A 45 0.65 -0.90 -14.27
CA ALA A 45 0.27 -1.72 -15.42
C ALA A 45 -0.68 -0.97 -16.38
N SER A 46 -1.57 -0.14 -15.85
CA SER A 46 -2.48 0.71 -16.61
C SER A 46 -1.83 1.89 -17.36
N LEU A 47 -0.51 2.09 -17.20
CA LEU A 47 0.26 3.06 -17.97
C LEU A 47 0.91 2.45 -19.22
N ILE A 48 0.86 1.12 -19.37
CA ILE A 48 1.39 0.38 -20.52
C ILE A 48 0.26 0.15 -21.54
N GLU A 49 -0.34 1.25 -21.99
CA GLU A 49 -1.44 1.24 -22.95
C GLU A 49 -2.55 0.26 -22.54
N GLU A 50 -3.07 -0.56 -23.46
CA GLU A 50 -4.10 -1.57 -23.16
C GLU A 50 -3.53 -2.96 -22.82
N ARG A 51 -2.20 -3.13 -22.78
CA ARG A 51 -1.51 -4.43 -22.65
C ARG A 51 -2.00 -5.27 -21.46
N PHE A 52 -2.32 -4.61 -20.37
CA PHE A 52 -2.78 -5.21 -19.11
C PHE A 52 -4.22 -4.84 -18.73
N LYS A 53 -4.98 -4.22 -19.65
CA LYS A 53 -6.35 -3.76 -19.40
C LYS A 53 -7.28 -4.89 -18.99
N ASP A 54 -7.27 -5.99 -19.74
CA ASP A 54 -8.11 -7.15 -19.43
C ASP A 54 -7.72 -7.82 -18.11
N THR A 55 -6.42 -7.93 -17.82
CA THR A 55 -5.95 -8.51 -16.56
C THR A 55 -6.35 -7.66 -15.35
N PHE A 56 -6.27 -6.34 -15.45
CA PHE A 56 -6.78 -5.45 -14.41
C PHE A 56 -8.30 -5.59 -14.26
N LYS A 57 -9.04 -5.62 -15.37
CA LYS A 57 -10.50 -5.85 -15.38
C LYS A 57 -10.87 -7.16 -14.69
N GLU A 58 -10.19 -8.26 -15.02
CA GLU A 58 -10.46 -9.57 -14.41
C GLU A 58 -10.10 -9.60 -12.92
N SER A 59 -9.05 -8.90 -12.49
CA SER A 59 -8.73 -8.77 -11.05
C SER A 59 -9.91 -8.18 -10.28
N LEU A 60 -10.45 -7.05 -10.75
CA LEU A 60 -11.61 -6.41 -10.15
C LEU A 60 -12.88 -7.29 -10.23
N LYS A 61 -13.08 -8.01 -11.34
CA LYS A 61 -14.22 -8.93 -11.48
C LYS A 61 -14.14 -10.10 -10.50
N THR A 62 -12.97 -10.71 -10.35
CA THR A 62 -12.71 -11.82 -9.42
C THR A 62 -13.01 -11.42 -7.99
N LEU A 63 -12.51 -10.25 -7.56
CA LEU A 63 -12.76 -9.73 -6.22
C LEU A 63 -14.26 -9.41 -6.01
N GLY A 64 -14.91 -8.76 -6.98
CA GLY A 64 -16.32 -8.38 -6.87
C GLY A 64 -17.27 -9.58 -6.85
N LYS A 65 -16.97 -10.65 -7.60
CA LYS A 65 -17.74 -11.91 -7.57
C LYS A 65 -17.70 -12.61 -6.21
N ASN A 66 -16.65 -12.38 -5.44
CA ASN A 66 -16.42 -13.00 -4.14
C ASN A 66 -16.67 -12.01 -2.98
N GLN A 67 -17.40 -10.91 -3.20
CA GLN A 67 -17.79 -10.01 -2.12
C GLN A 67 -18.69 -10.75 -1.12
N SER A 68 -18.45 -10.54 0.18
CA SER A 68 -19.25 -11.15 1.23
C SER A 68 -20.68 -10.58 1.26
N LEU A 69 -21.61 -11.32 1.87
CA LEU A 69 -23.00 -10.87 2.04
C LEU A 69 -23.13 -9.53 2.77
N LYS A 70 -22.17 -9.20 3.64
CA LYS A 70 -22.14 -7.94 4.40
C LYS A 70 -21.47 -6.79 3.66
N GLY A 71 -20.90 -7.05 2.48
CA GLY A 71 -20.26 -6.03 1.63
C GLY A 71 -18.72 -6.00 1.68
N GLN A 72 -18.07 -6.81 2.52
CA GLN A 72 -16.60 -6.88 2.55
C GLN A 72 -16.06 -7.50 1.26
N ILE A 73 -15.10 -6.83 0.62
CA ILE A 73 -14.30 -7.39 -0.48
C ILE A 73 -13.22 -8.31 0.11
N PRO A 74 -13.01 -9.52 -0.44
CA PRO A 74 -12.03 -10.45 0.09
C PRO A 74 -10.62 -9.88 0.09
N ASN A 75 -9.82 -10.28 1.06
CA ASN A 75 -8.38 -10.05 1.07
C ASN A 75 -7.73 -10.78 -0.13
N ALA A 76 -8.08 -12.05 -0.31
CA ALA A 76 -7.56 -12.88 -1.39
C ALA A 76 -8.59 -13.88 -1.92
N VAL A 77 -8.49 -14.18 -3.22
CA VAL A 77 -9.13 -15.33 -3.86
C VAL A 77 -8.01 -16.24 -4.37
N LEU A 78 -7.91 -17.46 -3.82
CA LEU A 78 -6.82 -18.39 -4.09
C LEU A 78 -7.16 -19.37 -5.22
N PHE A 79 -6.14 -19.72 -5.98
CA PHE A 79 -6.15 -20.63 -7.12
C PHE A 79 -5.07 -21.73 -6.92
N GLY A 80 -4.98 -22.68 -7.85
CA GLY A 80 -3.99 -23.76 -7.77
C GLY A 80 -4.36 -24.82 -6.75
N SER A 81 -3.43 -25.17 -5.85
CA SER A 81 -3.65 -26.18 -4.80
C SER A 81 -4.76 -25.79 -3.82
N ASP A 82 -4.97 -24.49 -3.63
CA ASP A 82 -5.97 -23.91 -2.73
C ASP A 82 -7.18 -23.34 -3.48
N ASN A 83 -7.43 -23.83 -4.70
CA ASN A 83 -8.45 -23.29 -5.59
C ASN A 83 -9.83 -23.18 -4.93
N GLY A 84 -10.38 -21.97 -4.93
CA GLY A 84 -11.70 -21.68 -4.37
C GLY A 84 -11.70 -21.23 -2.91
N LYS A 85 -10.54 -21.22 -2.23
CA LYS A 85 -10.44 -20.58 -0.91
C LYS A 85 -10.50 -19.05 -1.06
N VAL A 86 -11.35 -18.43 -0.26
CA VAL A 86 -11.51 -16.98 -0.21
C VAL A 86 -11.20 -16.52 1.21
N ASP A 87 -10.19 -15.66 1.33
CA ASP A 87 -9.81 -15.06 2.60
C ASP A 87 -10.39 -13.65 2.72
N TYR A 88 -10.89 -13.34 3.91
CA TYR A 88 -11.40 -12.03 4.30
C TYR A 88 -10.52 -11.50 5.44
N LYS A 89 -10.99 -10.54 6.25
CA LYS A 89 -10.25 -9.96 7.40
C LYS A 89 -9.27 -8.83 7.07
N SER A 90 -9.41 -8.22 5.89
CA SER A 90 -8.71 -6.97 5.57
C SER A 90 -9.71 -5.83 5.36
N ILE A 91 -9.37 -4.64 5.87
CA ILE A 91 -10.14 -3.41 5.61
C ILE A 91 -9.68 -2.74 4.31
N ASP A 92 -8.37 -2.77 4.06
CA ASP A 92 -7.75 -2.16 2.88
C ASP A 92 -8.18 -2.83 1.57
N SER A 93 -8.62 -4.09 1.60
CA SER A 93 -9.13 -4.81 0.42
C SER A 93 -10.33 -4.10 -0.21
N THR A 94 -11.30 -3.68 0.61
CA THR A 94 -12.50 -2.98 0.16
C THR A 94 -12.16 -1.58 -0.34
N LEU A 95 -11.23 -0.89 0.35
CA LEU A 95 -10.76 0.43 -0.06
C LEU A 95 -10.04 0.38 -1.42
N TRP A 96 -9.06 -0.52 -1.57
CA TRP A 96 -8.34 -0.72 -2.83
C TRP A 96 -9.26 -1.16 -3.96
N PHE A 97 -10.24 -2.04 -3.70
CA PHE A 97 -11.22 -2.43 -4.71
C PHE A 97 -11.98 -1.24 -5.29
N ILE A 98 -12.46 -0.33 -4.43
CA ILE A 98 -13.18 0.87 -4.86
C ILE A 98 -12.24 1.81 -5.62
N ILE A 99 -11.04 2.07 -5.08
CA ILE A 99 -10.01 2.88 -5.75
C ILE A 99 -9.69 2.31 -7.14
N GLY A 100 -9.54 0.99 -7.24
CA GLY A 100 -9.25 0.28 -8.49
C GLY A 100 -10.33 0.48 -9.56
N HIS A 101 -11.62 0.48 -9.20
CA HIS A 101 -12.70 0.75 -10.16
C HIS A 101 -12.64 2.18 -10.72
N TYR A 102 -12.40 3.17 -9.87
CA TYR A 102 -12.27 4.56 -10.30
C TYR A 102 -10.99 4.79 -11.11
N LEU A 103 -9.89 4.12 -10.74
CA LEU A 103 -8.65 4.11 -11.51
C LEU A 103 -8.87 3.52 -12.90
N PHE A 104 -9.50 2.34 -13.00
CA PHE A 104 -9.81 1.70 -14.29
C PHE A 104 -10.60 2.64 -15.20
N LYS A 105 -11.65 3.26 -14.65
CA LYS A 105 -12.45 4.27 -15.38
C LYS A 105 -11.59 5.43 -15.87
N SER A 106 -10.75 6.00 -15.01
CA SER A 106 -9.93 7.15 -15.38
C SER A 106 -8.83 6.81 -16.39
N ARG A 107 -8.22 5.62 -16.28
CA ARG A 107 -7.09 5.20 -17.11
C ARG A 107 -7.51 4.84 -18.53
N TYR A 108 -8.63 4.15 -18.66
CA TYR A 108 -9.10 3.65 -19.96
C TYR A 108 -10.30 4.42 -20.52
N ASN A 109 -10.71 5.50 -19.85
CA ASN A 109 -11.95 6.22 -20.14
C ASN A 109 -13.17 5.28 -20.24
N ASP A 110 -13.19 4.23 -19.40
CA ASP A 110 -14.17 3.15 -19.46
C ASP A 110 -14.96 3.05 -18.15
N SER A 111 -16.21 3.54 -18.18
CA SER A 111 -17.12 3.47 -17.03
C SER A 111 -17.90 2.17 -16.92
N SER A 112 -17.76 1.22 -17.86
CA SER A 112 -18.56 -0.01 -17.92
C SER A 112 -18.43 -0.82 -16.63
N LEU A 113 -17.19 -1.05 -16.18
CA LEU A 113 -16.92 -1.84 -14.99
C LEU A 113 -17.48 -1.18 -13.73
N LEU A 114 -17.33 0.14 -13.60
CA LEU A 114 -17.90 0.91 -12.48
C LEU A 114 -19.44 0.79 -12.43
N LYS A 115 -20.11 0.84 -13.59
CA LYS A 115 -21.57 0.65 -13.69
C LYS A 115 -21.98 -0.79 -13.33
N THR A 116 -21.26 -1.79 -13.84
CA THR A 116 -21.54 -3.20 -13.55
C THR A 116 -21.45 -3.51 -12.06
N TYR A 117 -20.45 -2.95 -11.37
CA TYR A 117 -20.16 -3.22 -9.95
C TYR A 117 -20.67 -2.12 -9.01
N GLU A 118 -21.58 -1.24 -9.46
CA GLU A 118 -22.12 -0.15 -8.63
C GLU A 118 -22.75 -0.68 -7.33
N LYS A 119 -23.50 -1.78 -7.41
CA LYS A 119 -24.09 -2.43 -6.23
C LYS A 119 -23.01 -2.93 -5.26
N ASN A 120 -21.95 -3.55 -5.77
CA ASN A 120 -20.84 -4.03 -4.95
C ASN A 120 -20.12 -2.86 -4.27
N ILE A 121 -19.86 -1.78 -5.00
CA ILE A 121 -19.24 -0.56 -4.45
C ILE A 121 -20.11 0.02 -3.34
N ARG A 122 -21.42 0.14 -3.56
CA ARG A 122 -22.34 0.63 -2.53
C ARG A 122 -22.33 -0.25 -1.28
N SER A 123 -22.42 -1.58 -1.44
CA SER A 123 -22.32 -2.51 -0.31
C SER A 123 -20.98 -2.43 0.41
N GLY A 124 -19.88 -2.22 -0.33
CA GLY A 124 -18.54 -1.99 0.24
C GLY A 124 -18.47 -0.69 1.03
N MET A 125 -19.03 0.40 0.52
CA MET A 125 -19.15 1.67 1.25
C MET A 125 -19.97 1.52 2.54
N THR A 126 -21.08 0.77 2.50
CA THR A 126 -21.88 0.45 3.70
C THR A 126 -21.10 -0.40 4.70
N TRP A 127 -20.33 -1.39 4.23
CA TRP A 127 -19.49 -2.20 5.11
C TRP A 127 -18.40 -1.35 5.78
N LEU A 128 -17.77 -0.45 5.02
CA LEU A 128 -16.77 0.49 5.52
C LEU A 128 -17.37 1.45 6.56
N SER A 129 -18.58 1.97 6.35
CA SER A 129 -19.21 2.85 7.36
C SER A 129 -19.47 2.14 8.69
N TYR A 130 -19.64 0.81 8.70
CA TYR A 130 -19.74 0.06 9.97
C TYR A 130 -18.39 -0.14 10.67
N GLN A 131 -17.28 0.24 10.03
CA GLN A 131 -15.98 0.26 10.68
C GLN A 131 -15.72 1.60 11.39
N ASP A 132 -16.62 2.57 11.30
CA ASP A 132 -16.68 3.74 12.19
C ASP A 132 -17.59 3.40 13.38
N SER A 133 -17.00 2.73 14.37
CA SER A 133 -17.61 2.37 15.64
C SER A 133 -17.61 3.52 16.65
N GLY A 134 -16.81 4.56 16.40
CA GLY A 134 -16.77 5.78 17.20
C GLY A 134 -17.86 6.80 16.84
N GLU A 135 -18.48 6.65 15.67
CA GLU A 135 -19.30 7.69 15.01
C GLU A 135 -18.49 9.01 14.87
N ASP A 136 -17.19 8.87 14.59
CA ASP A 136 -16.22 9.98 14.54
C ASP A 136 -15.67 10.25 13.14
N HIS A 137 -16.23 9.59 12.12
CA HIS A 137 -15.87 9.65 10.70
C HIS A 137 -14.60 8.90 10.30
N LEU A 138 -13.82 8.39 11.27
CA LEU A 138 -12.62 7.61 11.01
C LEU A 138 -12.94 6.12 10.99
N LEU A 139 -12.21 5.37 10.17
CA LEU A 139 -12.39 3.91 10.15
C LEU A 139 -11.46 3.26 11.17
N GLU A 140 -12.00 2.40 12.00
CA GLU A 140 -11.23 1.48 12.82
C GLU A 140 -10.85 0.22 12.08
N GLN A 141 -9.59 -0.19 12.27
CA GLN A 141 -9.15 -1.51 11.86
C GLN A 141 -8.76 -2.36 13.08
N GLN A 142 -8.88 -3.68 12.93
CA GLN A 142 -8.34 -4.63 13.89
C GLN A 142 -6.83 -4.83 13.66
N PRO A 143 -6.11 -5.45 14.60
CA PRO A 143 -4.77 -5.97 14.32
C PRO A 143 -4.70 -6.75 13.01
N THR A 144 -3.56 -6.69 12.33
CA THR A 144 -3.25 -7.53 11.14
C THR A 144 -4.30 -7.47 10.02
N SER A 145 -5.03 -6.36 9.88
CA SER A 145 -6.17 -6.24 8.93
C SER A 145 -5.90 -5.27 7.77
N ASP A 146 -4.63 -5.04 7.45
CA ASP A 146 -4.18 -4.35 6.24
C ASP A 146 -2.85 -4.96 5.75
N TRP A 147 -2.13 -4.26 4.87
CA TRP A 147 -0.84 -4.74 4.34
C TRP A 147 0.20 -5.16 5.39
N GLN A 148 0.15 -4.63 6.63
CA GLN A 148 1.00 -5.10 7.73
C GLN A 148 0.31 -6.24 8.49
N ASP A 149 -0.02 -7.32 7.78
CA ASP A 149 -0.79 -8.47 8.29
C ASP A 149 -0.04 -9.37 9.28
N ALA A 150 1.21 -9.04 9.63
CA ALA A 150 1.95 -9.67 10.73
C ALA A 150 2.33 -8.70 11.86
N PHE A 151 1.62 -7.58 11.99
CA PHE A 151 1.79 -6.60 13.07
C PHE A 151 0.57 -6.57 14.02
N PRO A 152 0.66 -7.21 15.20
CA PRO A 152 -0.48 -7.43 16.11
C PRO A 152 -0.92 -6.19 16.91
N HIS A 153 -0.07 -5.18 17.05
CA HIS A 153 -0.40 -3.96 17.82
C HIS A 153 -0.43 -2.71 16.94
N ARG A 154 -1.15 -2.81 15.83
CA ARG A 154 -1.50 -1.70 14.93
C ARG A 154 -2.99 -1.79 14.58
N TYR A 155 -3.80 -1.01 15.28
CA TYR A 155 -5.28 -1.07 15.24
C TYR A 155 -5.90 0.28 15.62
N GLY A 156 -7.23 0.36 15.58
CA GLY A 156 -7.96 1.62 15.75
C GLY A 156 -7.81 2.48 14.50
N HIS A 157 -7.54 3.76 14.68
CA HIS A 157 -7.27 4.68 13.58
C HIS A 157 -5.83 4.51 13.09
N THR A 158 -5.64 3.86 11.95
CA THR A 158 -4.33 3.72 11.33
C THR A 158 -4.17 4.66 10.14
N ILE A 159 -2.97 5.21 9.95
CA ILE A 159 -2.72 6.16 8.87
C ILE A 159 -2.94 5.55 7.48
N ASN A 160 -2.59 4.29 7.28
CA ASN A 160 -2.82 3.61 5.99
C ASN A 160 -4.31 3.57 5.65
N THR A 161 -5.14 3.15 6.60
CA THR A 161 -6.60 3.10 6.42
C THR A 161 -7.18 4.49 6.21
N GLN A 162 -6.77 5.50 6.99
CA GLN A 162 -7.32 6.85 6.83
C GLN A 162 -6.92 7.50 5.49
N ALA A 163 -5.70 7.26 5.00
CA ALA A 163 -5.28 7.75 3.69
C ALA A 163 -6.10 7.12 2.56
N LEU A 164 -6.32 5.81 2.61
CA LEU A 164 -7.16 5.07 1.65
C LEU A 164 -8.63 5.46 1.75
N TRP A 165 -9.13 5.70 2.97
CA TRP A 165 -10.50 6.13 3.20
C TRP A 165 -10.76 7.53 2.65
N TYR A 166 -9.88 8.48 2.95
CA TYR A 166 -9.92 9.82 2.36
C TYR A 166 -9.94 9.76 0.84
N LYS A 167 -9.03 8.99 0.23
CA LYS A 167 -9.01 8.80 -1.23
C LYS A 167 -10.32 8.22 -1.75
N THR A 168 -10.84 7.19 -1.09
CA THR A 168 -12.10 6.54 -1.47
C THR A 168 -13.26 7.54 -1.45
N LEU A 169 -13.42 8.31 -0.36
CA LEU A 169 -14.43 9.35 -0.23
C LEU A 169 -14.32 10.42 -1.33
N THR A 170 -13.09 10.84 -1.68
CA THR A 170 -12.90 11.83 -2.76
C THR A 170 -13.35 11.27 -4.12
N LEU A 171 -13.07 10.00 -4.39
CA LEU A 171 -13.40 9.34 -5.67
C LEU A 171 -14.91 9.13 -5.83
N VAL A 172 -15.59 8.69 -4.77
CA VAL A 172 -17.06 8.52 -4.78
C VAL A 172 -17.82 9.85 -4.70
N GLY A 173 -17.12 10.98 -4.57
CA GLY A 173 -17.71 12.32 -4.56
C GLY A 173 -18.26 12.78 -3.21
N ASN A 174 -17.99 12.05 -2.12
CA ASN A 174 -18.38 12.45 -0.77
C ASN A 174 -17.38 13.47 -0.17
N LYS A 175 -17.32 14.66 -0.78
CA LYS A 175 -16.36 15.70 -0.44
C LYS A 175 -16.48 16.19 1.01
N LYS A 176 -17.70 16.30 1.53
CA LYS A 176 -17.95 16.77 2.89
C LYS A 176 -17.31 15.84 3.92
N GLU A 177 -17.47 14.54 3.73
CA GLU A 177 -16.88 13.55 4.63
C GLU A 177 -15.37 13.46 4.47
N ALA A 178 -14.86 13.55 3.23
CA ALA A 178 -13.42 13.57 2.99
C ALA A 178 -12.74 14.73 3.73
N GLU A 179 -13.31 15.95 3.68
CA GLU A 179 -12.76 17.11 4.39
C GLU A 179 -12.80 16.93 5.91
N ARG A 180 -13.82 16.26 6.47
CA ARG A 180 -13.88 15.93 7.90
C ARG A 180 -12.76 14.98 8.31
N VAL A 181 -12.63 13.85 7.60
CA VAL A 181 -11.53 12.87 7.84
C VAL A 181 -10.17 13.57 7.80
N LYS A 182 -9.98 14.44 6.80
CA LYS A 182 -8.75 15.22 6.66
C LYS A 182 -8.52 16.20 7.80
N GLU A 183 -9.56 16.91 8.23
CA GLU A 183 -9.47 17.83 9.36
C GLU A 183 -9.10 17.09 10.65
N ILE A 184 -9.78 15.99 10.97
CA ILE A 184 -9.54 15.20 12.17
C ILE A 184 -8.10 14.66 12.16
N CYS A 185 -7.72 13.94 11.10
CA CYS A 185 -6.37 13.37 10.96
C CYS A 185 -5.25 14.42 11.12
N ASN A 186 -5.48 15.64 10.65
CA ASN A 186 -4.48 16.69 10.62
C ASN A 186 -4.42 17.54 11.89
N LYS A 187 -5.55 17.78 12.55
CA LYS A 187 -5.66 18.83 13.57
C LYS A 187 -6.20 18.35 14.91
N ASP A 188 -6.95 17.25 14.94
CA ASP A 188 -7.57 16.79 16.17
C ASP A 188 -6.50 16.31 17.16
N LYS A 189 -6.68 16.63 18.43
CA LYS A 189 -5.70 16.33 19.49
C LYS A 189 -5.93 14.97 20.14
N GLU A 190 -7.16 14.50 20.16
CA GLU A 190 -7.58 13.27 20.82
C GLU A 190 -7.61 12.08 19.87
N ASP A 191 -8.11 12.27 18.64
CA ASP A 191 -8.28 11.22 17.63
C ASP A 191 -7.37 11.44 16.39
N GLY A 192 -6.81 12.64 16.24
CA GLY A 192 -5.95 12.97 15.10
C GLY A 192 -4.61 12.21 15.08
N LEU A 193 -4.08 11.99 13.88
CA LEU A 193 -2.87 11.19 13.66
C LEU A 193 -1.60 12.03 13.52
N TRP A 194 -1.71 13.33 13.24
CA TRP A 194 -0.54 14.19 13.02
C TRP A 194 0.20 14.51 14.33
N ASN A 195 1.50 14.16 14.40
CA ASN A 195 2.32 14.35 15.59
C ASN A 195 3.25 15.58 15.56
N GLY A 196 3.16 16.40 14.51
CA GLY A 196 4.05 17.53 14.26
C GLY A 196 5.21 17.25 13.30
N LYS A 197 5.51 15.97 13.03
CA LYS A 197 6.59 15.55 12.10
C LYS A 197 6.07 14.60 11.02
N TYR A 198 5.25 13.64 11.41
CA TYR A 198 4.62 12.61 10.59
C TYR A 198 3.27 12.20 11.20
N TYR A 199 2.51 11.35 10.52
CA TYR A 199 1.33 10.73 11.09
C TYR A 199 1.72 9.48 11.88
N TYR A 200 1.19 9.36 13.09
CA TYR A 200 1.24 8.13 13.88
C TYR A 200 0.78 6.93 13.02
N SER A 201 1.49 5.80 13.15
CA SER A 201 1.09 4.53 12.55
C SER A 201 -0.31 4.11 12.98
N PHE A 202 -0.62 4.28 14.27
CA PHE A 202 -1.95 4.06 14.82
C PHE A 202 -2.25 4.93 16.04
N ARG A 203 -3.55 5.10 16.31
CA ARG A 203 -4.11 5.69 17.52
C ARG A 203 -5.42 4.98 17.88
N TRP A 204 -5.65 4.82 19.18
CA TRP A 204 -6.90 4.27 19.71
C TRP A 204 -7.46 5.18 20.81
N LYS A 205 -7.78 4.66 22.00
CA LYS A 205 -8.43 5.42 23.06
C LYS A 205 -7.45 5.93 24.11
N ASN A 206 -7.76 7.11 24.64
CA ASN A 206 -7.06 7.69 25.78
C ASN A 206 -7.88 7.46 27.06
N HIS A 207 -7.20 7.13 28.17
CA HIS A 207 -7.80 6.98 29.49
C HIS A 207 -6.97 7.72 30.54
N ASN A 208 -7.40 8.93 30.90
CA ASN A 208 -6.71 9.83 31.83
C ASN A 208 -5.24 10.04 31.44
N LYS A 209 -4.31 9.37 32.14
CA LYS A 209 -2.86 9.44 31.89
C LYS A 209 -2.37 8.46 30.81
N TYR A 210 -3.16 7.44 30.49
CA TYR A 210 -2.79 6.41 29.52
C TYR A 210 -3.26 6.85 28.13
N LYS A 211 -2.33 6.83 27.18
CA LYS A 211 -2.61 7.17 25.79
C LYS A 211 -2.15 6.03 24.91
N GLU A 212 -3.00 5.62 23.98
CA GLU A 212 -2.79 4.44 23.17
C GLU A 212 -2.53 4.87 21.71
N PHE A 213 -1.27 5.14 21.41
CA PHE A 213 -0.82 5.51 20.06
C PHE A 213 0.63 5.04 19.80
N SER A 214 0.98 4.87 18.53
CA SER A 214 2.35 4.58 18.10
C SER A 214 3.26 5.80 18.19
N ASP A 215 4.55 5.61 18.39
CA ASP A 215 5.59 6.62 18.14
C ASP A 215 6.64 6.17 17.11
N TRP A 216 6.49 4.97 16.54
CA TRP A 216 7.22 4.54 15.36
C TRP A 216 6.56 5.07 14.07
N PHE A 217 7.32 5.11 12.99
CA PHE A 217 6.93 5.65 11.68
C PHE A 217 6.51 4.52 10.74
N ASP A 218 5.26 4.51 10.28
CA ASP A 218 4.75 3.68 9.19
C ASP A 218 5.00 4.39 7.86
N THR A 219 5.90 3.83 7.04
CA THR A 219 6.33 4.45 5.79
C THR A 219 5.22 4.45 4.75
N LEU A 220 4.51 3.34 4.55
CA LEU A 220 3.50 3.27 3.48
C LEU A 220 2.34 4.22 3.77
N GLY A 221 1.80 4.20 4.99
CA GLY A 221 0.66 5.05 5.34
C GLY A 221 0.98 6.54 5.23
N ASN A 222 2.17 6.97 5.67
CA ASN A 222 2.62 8.35 5.52
C ASN A 222 2.81 8.76 4.05
N LEU A 223 3.34 7.86 3.19
CA LEU A 223 3.46 8.13 1.76
C LEU A 223 2.09 8.20 1.07
N LEU A 224 1.16 7.31 1.40
CA LEU A 224 -0.20 7.35 0.88
C LEU A 224 -0.93 8.64 1.31
N ALA A 225 -0.69 9.12 2.54
CA ALA A 225 -1.24 10.39 2.99
C ALA A 225 -0.77 11.58 2.12
N ILE A 226 0.50 11.57 1.68
CA ILE A 226 1.01 12.55 0.69
C ILE A 226 0.35 12.36 -0.66
N LEU A 227 0.39 11.13 -1.19
CA LEU A 227 -0.01 10.83 -2.55
C LEU A 227 -1.50 11.10 -2.78
N PHE A 228 -2.33 10.83 -1.77
CA PHE A 228 -3.76 11.03 -1.81
C PHE A 228 -4.22 12.38 -1.27
N ASP A 229 -3.32 13.32 -0.98
CA ASP A 229 -3.65 14.69 -0.53
C ASP A 229 -4.35 14.78 0.84
N LEU A 230 -4.27 13.73 1.66
CA LEU A 230 -4.64 13.81 3.08
C LEU A 230 -3.67 14.75 3.82
N ALA A 231 -2.37 14.61 3.54
CA ALA A 231 -1.34 15.52 3.96
C ALA A 231 -1.34 16.77 3.08
N ASP A 232 -1.44 17.95 3.71
CA ASP A 232 -1.15 19.19 3.01
C ASP A 232 0.35 19.31 2.70
N LYS A 233 0.70 20.31 1.88
CA LYS A 233 2.08 20.53 1.44
C LYS A 233 3.08 20.60 2.61
N LYS A 234 2.74 21.27 3.72
CA LYS A 234 3.69 21.42 4.85
C LYS A 234 3.92 20.08 5.55
N ARG A 235 2.86 19.31 5.75
CA ARG A 235 2.95 17.96 6.33
C ARG A 235 3.72 17.01 5.41
N ALA A 236 3.46 17.07 4.11
CA ALA A 236 4.16 16.27 3.12
C ALA A 236 5.68 16.54 3.10
N GLU A 237 6.09 17.81 3.09
CA GLU A 237 7.52 18.18 3.16
C GLU A 237 8.15 17.66 4.46
N SER A 238 7.47 17.82 5.60
CA SER A 238 7.94 17.33 6.90
C SER A 238 8.14 15.81 6.94
N ILE A 239 7.22 15.04 6.32
CA ILE A 239 7.34 13.57 6.22
C ILE A 239 8.57 13.18 5.39
N LEU A 240 8.77 13.81 4.23
CA LEU A 240 9.92 13.52 3.34
C LEU A 240 11.24 13.91 4.01
N ASP A 241 11.27 15.03 4.73
CA ASP A 241 12.45 15.46 5.50
C ASP A 241 12.76 14.50 6.65
N TYR A 242 11.73 13.96 7.32
CA TYR A 242 11.91 12.92 8.34
C TYR A 242 12.52 11.64 7.74
N ILE A 243 12.00 11.17 6.59
CA ILE A 243 12.55 10.02 5.86
C ILE A 243 14.04 10.23 5.59
N LYS A 244 14.42 11.42 5.11
CA LYS A 244 15.81 11.72 4.78
C LYS A 244 16.70 11.80 6.01
N LYS A 245 16.23 12.48 7.05
CA LYS A 245 16.96 12.67 8.31
C LYS A 245 17.28 11.34 8.99
N GLU A 246 16.30 10.46 9.08
CA GLU A 246 16.45 9.14 9.75
C GLU A 246 17.00 8.05 8.81
N LYS A 247 17.38 8.43 7.57
CA LYS A 247 17.94 7.53 6.54
C LYS A 247 17.05 6.31 6.28
N ILE A 248 15.74 6.51 6.27
CA ILE A 248 14.75 5.44 6.02
C ILE A 248 14.88 4.95 4.57
N ASP A 249 15.31 5.83 3.67
CA ASP A 249 15.58 5.62 2.23
C ASP A 249 16.89 4.86 1.91
N SER A 250 17.64 4.42 2.91
CA SER A 250 18.97 3.81 2.76
C SER A 250 19.04 2.39 3.36
N PRO A 251 19.76 1.42 2.77
CA PRO A 251 20.58 1.51 1.56
C PRO A 251 19.77 1.60 0.26
N TYR A 252 18.49 1.21 0.28
CA TYR A 252 17.58 1.31 -0.86
C TYR A 252 16.21 1.88 -0.43
N PRO A 253 15.47 2.54 -1.33
CA PRO A 253 14.14 3.04 -1.05
C PRO A 253 13.11 1.88 -1.02
N ILE A 254 12.37 1.66 0.06
CA ILE A 254 12.48 2.31 1.38
C ILE A 254 12.11 1.29 2.47
N LYS A 255 12.65 1.47 3.68
CA LYS A 255 12.26 0.63 4.83
C LYS A 255 10.77 0.80 5.14
N ALA A 256 10.09 -0.30 5.46
CA ALA A 256 8.67 -0.35 5.81
C ALA A 256 8.30 0.50 7.02
N MET A 257 9.23 0.58 8.00
CA MET A 257 9.03 1.35 9.22
C MET A 257 10.34 1.79 9.86
N HIS A 258 10.24 2.73 10.81
CA HIS A 258 11.37 3.19 11.62
C HIS A 258 10.96 3.67 13.03
N PRO A 259 11.74 3.39 14.09
CA PRO A 259 12.82 2.41 14.14
C PRO A 259 12.26 0.98 14.12
N PRO A 260 13.04 -0.04 13.74
CA PRO A 260 12.67 -1.43 13.95
C PRO A 260 12.41 -1.74 15.43
N ILE A 261 11.49 -2.66 15.68
CA ILE A 261 11.09 -3.12 17.00
C ILE A 261 11.98 -4.30 17.40
N ASP A 262 12.59 -4.24 18.58
CA ASP A 262 13.29 -5.33 19.23
C ASP A 262 12.67 -5.64 20.61
N LYS A 263 13.16 -6.67 21.31
CA LYS A 263 12.67 -7.06 22.65
C LYS A 263 12.70 -5.98 23.72
N LYS A 264 13.45 -4.89 23.52
CA LYS A 264 13.54 -3.76 24.45
C LYS A 264 12.52 -2.68 24.11
N SER A 265 11.95 -2.70 22.91
CA SER A 265 10.89 -1.79 22.50
C SER A 265 9.59 -2.06 23.28
N LYS A 266 8.90 -0.99 23.66
CA LYS A 266 7.55 -1.07 24.24
C LYS A 266 6.49 -1.62 23.27
N TYR A 267 6.82 -1.73 21.98
CA TYR A 267 5.97 -2.34 20.95
C TYR A 267 6.31 -3.80 20.69
N TRP A 268 7.24 -4.40 21.45
CA TRP A 268 7.49 -5.83 21.38
C TRP A 268 6.41 -6.61 22.11
N TYR A 269 5.95 -7.68 21.47
CA TYR A 269 4.98 -8.63 22.01
C TYR A 269 5.37 -10.04 21.60
N ASP A 270 5.01 -11.02 22.40
CA ASP A 270 5.40 -12.43 22.18
C ASP A 270 4.93 -12.98 20.82
N TYR A 271 3.88 -12.41 20.22
CA TYR A 271 3.48 -12.72 18.84
C TYR A 271 4.62 -12.56 17.82
N PHE A 272 5.55 -11.60 18.03
CA PHE A 272 6.71 -11.45 17.16
C PHE A 272 7.61 -12.69 17.17
N GLU A 273 7.60 -13.52 18.22
CA GLU A 273 8.38 -14.76 18.25
C GLU A 273 7.97 -15.75 17.15
N ASP A 274 6.71 -15.68 16.70
CA ASP A 274 6.06 -16.59 15.76
C ASP A 274 5.79 -15.97 14.38
N CYS A 275 6.30 -14.77 14.08
CA CYS A 275 6.10 -14.12 12.78
C CYS A 275 7.41 -13.70 12.09
N GLU A 276 7.38 -13.51 10.76
CA GLU A 276 8.58 -13.15 9.97
C GLU A 276 9.16 -11.77 10.33
N ALA A 277 8.34 -10.92 10.98
CA ALA A 277 8.74 -9.61 11.50
C ALA A 277 9.51 -9.69 12.84
N ARG A 278 9.81 -10.88 13.35
CA ARG A 278 10.55 -11.09 14.62
C ARG A 278 11.86 -10.29 14.71
N SER A 279 12.62 -10.30 13.63
CA SER A 279 13.98 -9.77 13.65
C SER A 279 14.00 -8.32 13.17
N PRO A 280 14.70 -7.40 13.86
CA PRO A 280 14.93 -6.06 13.35
C PRO A 280 15.46 -6.08 11.91
N HIS A 281 14.98 -5.14 11.09
CA HIS A 281 15.31 -5.01 9.67
C HIS A 281 14.84 -6.16 8.76
N HIS A 282 13.97 -7.05 9.25
CA HIS A 282 13.39 -8.14 8.47
C HIS A 282 11.92 -7.86 8.15
N TYR A 283 11.48 -8.27 6.96
CA TYR A 283 10.09 -8.26 6.54
C TYR A 283 9.40 -6.91 6.85
N LEU A 284 8.26 -6.93 7.53
CA LEU A 284 7.52 -5.73 7.94
C LEU A 284 8.24 -4.93 9.06
N ASN A 285 9.17 -5.52 9.81
CA ASN A 285 9.91 -4.87 10.91
C ASN A 285 11.15 -4.13 10.42
N GLY A 286 10.93 -3.18 9.50
CA GLY A 286 11.97 -2.32 8.95
C GLY A 286 12.78 -2.97 7.83
N GLY A 287 12.31 -4.05 7.22
CA GLY A 287 12.77 -4.50 5.90
C GLY A 287 12.42 -3.47 4.82
N ILE A 288 13.15 -3.48 3.71
CA ILE A 288 12.90 -2.65 2.53
C ILE A 288 11.90 -3.34 1.62
N TRP A 289 10.84 -2.64 1.25
CA TRP A 289 9.83 -3.13 0.29
C TRP A 289 9.83 -2.20 -0.91
N THR A 290 10.22 -2.71 -2.08
CA THR A 290 10.44 -1.87 -3.25
C THR A 290 9.15 -1.30 -3.81
N PHE A 291 7.98 -1.91 -3.55
CA PHE A 291 6.71 -1.28 -3.91
C PHE A 291 6.47 0.04 -3.16
N ILE A 292 6.85 0.10 -1.88
CA ILE A 292 6.81 1.34 -1.09
C ILE A 292 7.84 2.34 -1.66
N GLY A 293 8.98 1.84 -2.14
CA GLY A 293 9.97 2.65 -2.85
C GLY A 293 9.40 3.33 -4.10
N GLY A 294 8.55 2.64 -4.86
CA GLY A 294 7.84 3.23 -6.00
C GLY A 294 6.89 4.36 -5.58
N PHE A 295 6.15 4.18 -4.49
CA PHE A 295 5.33 5.26 -3.89
C PHE A 295 6.16 6.43 -3.38
N TYR A 296 7.33 6.18 -2.78
CA TYR A 296 8.24 7.22 -2.32
C TYR A 296 8.74 8.08 -3.47
N VAL A 297 9.17 7.48 -4.58
CA VAL A 297 9.55 8.23 -5.79
C VAL A 297 8.39 9.07 -6.31
N CYS A 298 7.17 8.53 -6.33
CA CYS A 298 5.97 9.30 -6.72
C CYS A 298 5.72 10.49 -5.78
N ALA A 299 5.93 10.34 -4.47
CA ALA A 299 5.76 11.41 -3.49
C ALA A 299 6.80 12.53 -3.69
N LEU A 300 8.06 12.16 -3.97
CA LEU A 300 9.11 13.12 -4.34
C LEU A 300 8.74 13.89 -5.62
N VAL A 301 8.24 13.21 -6.65
CA VAL A 301 7.75 13.83 -7.89
C VAL A 301 6.58 14.77 -7.61
N LYS A 302 5.61 14.37 -6.77
CA LYS A 302 4.45 15.20 -6.40
C LYS A 302 4.87 16.52 -5.74
N LEU A 303 5.97 16.52 -4.99
CA LEU A 303 6.53 17.69 -4.31
C LEU A 303 7.62 18.39 -5.15
N ASN A 304 7.78 18.03 -6.42
CA ASN A 304 8.78 18.58 -7.34
C ASN A 304 10.24 18.39 -6.89
N ARG A 305 10.54 17.41 -6.02
CA ARG A 305 11.90 17.03 -5.61
C ARG A 305 12.56 16.14 -6.66
N PHE A 306 12.62 16.61 -7.91
CA PHE A 306 12.99 15.77 -9.07
C PHE A 306 14.39 15.17 -9.00
N LYS A 307 15.40 15.92 -8.53
CA LYS A 307 16.77 15.41 -8.38
C LYS A 307 16.84 14.25 -7.38
N GLU A 308 16.09 14.35 -6.28
CA GLU A 308 16.01 13.28 -5.29
C GLU A 308 15.25 12.08 -5.88
N ALA A 309 14.16 12.33 -6.61
CA ALA A 309 13.41 11.27 -7.29
C ALA A 309 14.24 10.51 -8.33
N GLU A 310 15.12 11.19 -9.09
CA GLU A 310 16.05 10.57 -10.05
C GLU A 310 17.03 9.62 -9.36
N ILE A 311 17.64 10.04 -8.25
CA ILE A 311 18.55 9.22 -7.45
C ILE A 311 17.80 8.01 -6.87
N GLN A 312 16.62 8.25 -6.29
CA GLN A 312 15.85 7.16 -5.67
C GLN A 312 15.29 6.19 -6.71
N LEU A 313 14.97 6.62 -7.93
CA LEU A 313 14.57 5.70 -9.00
C LEU A 313 15.75 4.81 -9.44
N GLN A 314 16.98 5.34 -9.48
CA GLN A 314 18.18 4.54 -9.76
C GLN A 314 18.41 3.49 -8.66
N ASN A 315 18.37 3.89 -7.39
CA ASN A 315 18.49 2.97 -6.24
C ASN A 315 17.38 1.92 -6.25
N LEU A 316 16.15 2.31 -6.59
CA LEU A 316 15.01 1.40 -6.71
C LEU A 316 15.21 0.39 -7.84
N ALA A 317 15.78 0.82 -8.97
CA ALA A 317 16.13 -0.06 -10.08
C ALA A 317 17.20 -1.09 -9.66
N GLU A 318 18.23 -0.66 -8.94
CA GLU A 318 19.26 -1.56 -8.39
C GLU A 318 18.67 -2.59 -7.44
N ALA A 319 17.82 -2.15 -6.51
CA ALA A 319 17.12 -3.02 -5.57
C ALA A 319 16.27 -4.10 -6.27
N ASN A 320 15.47 -3.69 -7.26
CA ASN A 320 14.59 -4.60 -7.99
C ASN A 320 15.32 -5.53 -8.97
N LEU A 321 16.50 -5.13 -9.47
CA LEU A 321 17.29 -5.92 -10.41
C LEU A 321 18.17 -6.98 -9.73
N GLN A 322 18.18 -7.05 -8.40
CA GLN A 322 18.77 -8.19 -7.70
C GLN A 322 18.06 -9.51 -8.09
N ASN A 323 18.73 -10.65 -7.84
CA ASN A 323 18.29 -12.00 -8.24
C ASN A 323 17.68 -12.07 -9.65
N ASN A 324 18.48 -11.70 -10.66
CA ASN A 324 18.07 -11.72 -12.08
C ASN A 324 16.82 -10.87 -12.38
N GLY A 325 16.60 -9.82 -11.59
CA GLY A 325 15.48 -8.91 -11.74
C GLY A 325 14.14 -9.60 -11.53
N ASN A 326 14.04 -10.43 -10.49
CA ASN A 326 12.76 -11.01 -10.08
C ASN A 326 11.88 -10.03 -9.29
N PHE A 327 12.38 -8.83 -8.95
CA PHE A 327 11.66 -7.88 -8.12
C PHE A 327 11.32 -8.48 -6.74
N ALA A 328 12.29 -9.13 -6.09
CA ALA A 328 12.11 -9.82 -4.81
C ALA A 328 11.23 -9.06 -3.82
N GLU A 329 10.38 -9.79 -3.09
CA GLU A 329 9.30 -9.26 -2.25
C GLU A 329 9.79 -8.18 -1.29
N TRP A 330 10.87 -8.47 -0.57
CA TRP A 330 11.48 -7.56 0.37
C TRP A 330 13.00 -7.79 0.46
N LEU A 331 13.72 -6.77 0.93
CA LEU A 331 15.16 -6.78 1.18
C LEU A 331 15.42 -6.47 2.67
N HIS A 332 16.50 -7.00 3.22
CA HIS A 332 16.93 -6.70 4.58
C HIS A 332 17.25 -5.20 4.74
N GLY A 333 16.63 -4.55 5.73
CA GLY A 333 16.63 -3.09 5.88
C GLY A 333 17.98 -2.43 6.10
N GLN A 334 18.97 -3.16 6.63
CA GLN A 334 20.34 -2.65 6.82
C GLN A 334 21.31 -3.03 5.70
N THR A 335 21.29 -4.29 5.25
CA THR A 335 22.27 -4.82 4.29
C THR A 335 21.83 -4.66 2.83
N GLY A 336 20.54 -4.42 2.58
CA GLY A 336 19.96 -4.34 1.23
C GLY A 336 19.95 -5.67 0.48
N LYS A 337 20.29 -6.79 1.13
CA LYS A 337 20.25 -8.14 0.53
C LYS A 337 18.82 -8.66 0.51
N ILE A 338 18.51 -9.52 -0.45
CA ILE A 338 17.19 -10.16 -0.55
C ILE A 338 16.83 -10.87 0.76
N GLY A 339 15.62 -10.58 1.23
CA GLY A 339 15.04 -11.22 2.40
C GLY A 339 14.67 -12.68 2.13
N LYS A 340 14.56 -13.46 3.19
CA LYS A 340 14.04 -14.83 3.06
C LYS A 340 12.53 -14.75 2.88
N THR A 341 12.02 -15.42 1.85
CA THR A 341 10.60 -15.61 1.57
C THR A 341 10.34 -17.09 1.35
N GLN A 342 9.08 -17.50 1.28
CA GLN A 342 8.72 -18.89 0.97
C GLN A 342 9.26 -19.34 -0.40
N ASP A 343 9.32 -18.41 -1.36
CA ASP A 343 9.85 -18.65 -2.70
C ASP A 343 10.69 -17.44 -3.15
N ILE A 344 12.00 -17.58 -3.04
CA ILE A 344 12.96 -16.51 -3.37
C ILE A 344 13.06 -16.25 -4.87
N GLU A 345 12.56 -17.18 -5.70
CA GLU A 345 12.56 -17.09 -7.16
C GLU A 345 11.26 -16.47 -7.69
N SER A 346 10.28 -16.20 -6.82
CA SER A 346 9.02 -15.55 -7.17
C SER A 346 9.23 -14.15 -7.74
N TYR A 347 8.52 -13.90 -8.83
CA TYR A 347 8.38 -12.59 -9.47
C TYR A 347 7.23 -11.82 -8.83
N GLN A 348 7.49 -10.68 -8.18
CA GLN A 348 6.46 -9.96 -7.41
C GLN A 348 5.80 -8.81 -8.21
N ALA A 349 4.49 -8.92 -8.39
CA ALA A 349 3.73 -8.07 -9.31
C ALA A 349 3.65 -6.61 -8.84
N TRP A 350 3.38 -6.37 -7.55
CA TRP A 350 3.25 -5.02 -6.99
C TRP A 350 4.56 -4.22 -7.02
N ASN A 351 5.71 -4.85 -6.80
CA ASN A 351 7.04 -4.23 -6.92
C ASN A 351 7.28 -3.77 -8.37
N ALA A 352 6.92 -4.61 -9.35
CA ALA A 352 7.01 -4.26 -10.77
C ALA A 352 6.02 -3.15 -11.17
N GLY A 353 4.76 -3.25 -10.76
CA GLY A 353 3.72 -2.27 -11.07
C GLY A 353 4.04 -0.88 -10.51
N THR A 354 4.46 -0.80 -9.26
CA THR A 354 4.85 0.47 -8.64
C THR A 354 6.16 1.03 -9.18
N TYR A 355 7.09 0.18 -9.65
CA TYR A 355 8.28 0.64 -10.36
C TYR A 355 7.91 1.35 -11.68
N ILE A 356 7.02 0.75 -12.48
CA ILE A 356 6.50 1.36 -13.71
C ILE A 356 5.81 2.70 -13.40
N LEU A 357 4.98 2.73 -12.35
CA LEU A 357 4.32 3.96 -11.90
C LEU A 357 5.33 5.07 -11.56
N ALA A 358 6.39 4.73 -10.81
CA ALA A 358 7.44 5.67 -10.42
C ALA A 358 8.23 6.20 -11.62
N TYR A 359 8.63 5.30 -12.53
CA TYR A 359 9.35 5.62 -13.75
C TYR A 359 8.55 6.59 -14.63
N GLU A 360 7.30 6.26 -14.95
CA GLU A 360 6.44 7.08 -15.78
C GLU A 360 6.08 8.41 -15.10
N SER A 361 5.92 8.42 -13.77
CA SER A 361 5.67 9.65 -13.01
C SER A 361 6.85 10.62 -13.09
N LEU A 362 8.08 10.12 -12.93
CA LEU A 362 9.28 10.92 -13.02
C LEU A 362 9.50 11.43 -14.46
N LYS A 363 9.34 10.56 -15.45
CA LYS A 363 9.46 10.90 -16.88
C LYS A 363 8.51 12.04 -17.28
N LYS A 364 7.26 12.00 -16.78
CA LYS A 364 6.25 13.05 -17.02
C LYS A 364 6.35 14.23 -16.05
N LYS A 365 7.27 14.19 -15.08
CA LYS A 365 7.40 15.17 -13.98
C LYS A 365 6.07 15.44 -13.27
N LYS A 366 5.26 14.39 -13.10
CA LYS A 366 3.93 14.44 -12.49
C LYS A 366 3.64 13.09 -11.85
N SER A 367 3.26 13.08 -10.57
CA SER A 367 2.78 11.86 -9.91
C SER A 367 1.51 11.38 -10.61
N LEU A 368 1.54 10.14 -11.12
CA LEU A 368 0.45 9.57 -11.92
C LEU A 368 -0.53 8.70 -11.13
N ILE A 369 -0.40 8.63 -9.81
CA ILE A 369 -1.27 7.84 -8.91
C ILE A 369 -2.72 8.33 -8.85
#